data_AF-A0A1I1P5T3-F1
#
_entry.id   AF-A0A1I1P5T3-F1
#
_cell.length_a   1.000
_cell.length_b   1.000
_cell.length_c   1.000
_cell.angle_alpha   90.00
_cell.angle_beta   90.00
_cell.angle_gamma   90.00
#
_symmetry.space_group_name_H-M   'P 1'
#
loop_
_entity.id
_entity.type
_entity.pdbx_description
1 polymer ?
#
loop_
_entity_poly.entity_id
_entity_poly.type
_entity_poly.pdbx_seq_one_letter_code
_entity_poly.pdbx_strand_id
1 'polypeptide(L)' 'MSLNEDVDGRHLPLHIAVEKIAFYGLSSIISCVPDKLAYFQTEQDYGPRERYLLKRN' A
#
# COMPACT_ATOMS: atom_id res chain seq x y z
N MET A 1 -14.13 -2.10 -1.12
CA MET A 1 -13.96 -1.11 -2.19
C MET A 1 -12.67 -0.37 -1.93
N SER A 2 -11.87 -0.16 -2.97
CA SER A 2 -10.69 0.69 -2.90
C SER A 2 -11.11 2.15 -2.69
N LEU A 3 -10.30 2.93 -1.97
CA LEU A 3 -10.51 4.38 -1.80
C LEU A 3 -9.89 5.17 -2.97
N ASN A 4 -9.03 4.54 -3.78
CA ASN A 4 -8.38 5.11 -4.96
C ASN A 4 -8.06 4.04 -6.02
N GLU A 5 -9.01 3.77 -6.91
CA GLU A 5 -8.91 2.73 -7.94
C GLU A 5 -7.86 3.02 -9.03
N ASP A 6 -7.37 4.27 -9.10
CA ASP A 6 -6.30 4.68 -10.01
C ASP A 6 -4.91 4.25 -9.51
N VAL A 7 -4.79 3.86 -8.25
CA VAL A 7 -3.51 3.50 -7.60
C VAL A 7 -3.56 2.09 -7.03
N ASP A 8 -4.65 1.72 -6.36
CA ASP A 8 -4.75 0.45 -5.65
C ASP A 8 -4.70 -0.74 -6.63
N GLY A 9 -3.70 -1.62 -6.44
CA GLY A 9 -3.50 -2.82 -7.26
C GLY A 9 -3.01 -2.55 -8.68
N ARG A 10 -2.63 -1.31 -9.03
CA ARG A 10 -2.11 -0.95 -10.35
C ARG A 10 -0.58 -1.12 -10.42
N HIS A 11 -0.09 -1.56 -11.57
CA HIS A 11 1.34 -1.45 -11.89
C HIS A 11 1.60 -0.08 -12.52
N LEU A 12 2.43 0.72 -11.84
CA LEU A 12 2.76 2.08 -12.25
C LEU A 12 4.30 2.26 -12.25
N PRO A 13 4.84 3.17 -13.08
CA PRO A 13 6.20 3.64 -12.91
C PRO A 13 6.40 4.21 -11.50
N LEU A 14 7.55 3.91 -10.87
CA LEU A 14 7.80 4.27 -9.47
C LEU A 14 7.60 5.76 -9.18
N HIS A 15 8.09 6.65 -10.06
CA HIS A 15 7.94 8.10 -9.88
C HIS A 15 6.47 8.54 -9.86
N ILE A 16 5.63 7.97 -10.72
CA ILE A 16 4.18 8.23 -10.76
C ILE A 16 3.50 7.69 -9.50
N ALA A 17 3.88 6.48 -9.07
CA ALA A 17 3.33 5.87 -7.86
C ALA A 17 3.61 6.76 -6.65
N VAL A 18 4.86 7.22 -6.47
CA VAL A 18 5.27 8.11 -5.38
C VAL A 18 4.52 9.44 -5.42
N GLU A 19 4.43 10.08 -6.59
CA GLU A 19 3.72 11.36 -6.75
C GLU A 19 2.25 11.24 -6.36
N LYS A 20 1.57 10.18 -6.80
CA LYS A 20 0.14 9.96 -6.50
C LYS A 20 -0.12 9.67 -5.01
N ILE A 21 0.80 9.01 -4.30
CA ILE A 21 0.59 8.67 -2.88
C ILE A 21 1.07 9.75 -1.90
N ALA A 22 2.08 10.54 -2.26
CA ALA A 22 2.78 11.44 -1.33
C ALA A 22 1.86 12.49 -0.67
N PHE A 23 0.73 12.81 -1.31
CA PHE A 23 -0.25 13.78 -0.81
C PHE A 23 -1.61 13.19 -0.52
N TYR A 24 -1.77 11.87 -0.63
CA TYR A 24 -3.07 11.23 -0.48
C TYR A 24 -3.50 11.08 0.99
N GLY A 25 -2.59 11.27 1.95
CA GLY A 25 -2.88 11.24 3.39
C GLY A 25 -3.27 9.86 3.92
N LEU A 26 -3.24 8.82 3.08
CA LEU A 26 -3.51 7.44 3.45
C LEU A 26 -2.21 6.67 3.65
N SER A 27 -2.24 5.67 4.53
CA SER A 27 -1.16 4.69 4.62
C SER A 27 -1.10 3.89 3.33
N SER A 28 -0.06 4.09 2.54
CA SER A 28 0.14 3.42 1.25
C SER A 28 1.44 2.62 1.24
N ILE A 29 1.45 1.52 0.48
CA ILE A 29 2.62 0.67 0.28
C ILE A 29 2.88 0.57 -1.22
N ILE A 30 4.11 0.85 -1.64
CA ILE A 30 4.58 0.58 -3.00
C ILE A 30 5.43 -0.70 -2.96
N SER A 31 5.04 -1.70 -3.73
CA SER A 31 5.88 -2.88 -3.96
C SER A 31 6.57 -2.76 -5.32
N CYS A 32 7.90 -2.73 -5.34
CA CYS A 32 8.69 -2.75 -6.57
C CYS A 32 9.09 -4.17 -7.00
N VAL A 33 8.63 -5.20 -6.28
CA VAL A 33 8.94 -6.61 -6.61
C VAL A 33 7.68 -7.27 -7.15
N PRO A 34 7.63 -7.59 -8.47
CA PRO A 34 6.46 -8.21 -9.07
C PRO A 34 6.20 -9.59 -8.48
N ASP A 35 4.92 -9.96 -8.43
CA ASP A 35 4.41 -11.28 -8.01
C ASP A 35 4.83 -11.75 -6.61
N LYS A 36 5.27 -10.83 -5.74
CA LYS A 36 5.55 -11.10 -4.34
C LYS A 36 4.49 -10.48 -3.44
N LEU A 37 4.16 -11.24 -2.39
CA LEU A 37 3.31 -10.76 -1.31
C LEU A 37 4.06 -9.69 -0.51
N ALA A 38 3.43 -8.52 -0.35
CA ALA A 38 3.90 -7.48 0.55
C ALA A 38 3.20 -7.62 1.91
N TYR A 39 3.99 -7.56 2.98
CA TYR A 39 3.53 -7.52 4.36
C TYR A 39 3.88 -6.16 4.95
N PHE A 40 2.92 -5.54 5.62
CA PHE A 40 3.12 -4.29 6.33
C PHE A 40 2.53 -4.38 7.73
N GLN A 41 3.25 -3.75 8.65
CA GLN A 41 2.90 -3.64 10.06
C GLN A 41 3.04 -2.17 10.44
N THR A 42 2.00 -1.60 11.04
CA THR A 42 2.05 -0.24 11.56
C THR A 42 2.76 -0.21 12.90
N GLU A 43 3.35 0.93 13.23
CA GLU A 43 3.68 1.27 14.62
C GLU A 43 2.37 1.35 15.44
N GLN A 44 2.45 1.05 16.74
CA GLN A 44 1.29 1.04 17.61
C GLN A 44 1.68 1.41 19.04
N ASP A 45 0.92 2.33 19.64
CA ASP A 45 1.15 2.81 21.00
C ASP A 45 0.53 1.88 22.08
N TYR A 46 -0.50 1.09 21.77
CA TYR A 46 -1.16 0.16 22.71
C TYR A 46 -1.90 -0.99 22.02
N GLY A 47 -1.72 -2.24 22.51
CA GLY A 47 -2.44 -3.44 22.04
C GLY A 47 -1.65 -4.37 21.10
N PRO A 48 -2.29 -5.42 20.54
CA PRO A 48 -1.70 -6.28 19.53
C PRO A 48 -1.62 -5.57 18.17
N ARG A 49 -0.45 -5.67 17.51
CA ARG A 49 -0.21 -5.02 16.21
C ARG A 49 -1.19 -5.54 15.16
N GLU A 50 -1.91 -4.63 14.54
CA GLU A 50 -2.72 -4.96 13.36
C GLU A 50 -1.81 -5.42 12.23
N ARG A 51 -2.20 -6.52 11.60
CA ARG A 51 -1.43 -7.15 10.53
C ARG A 51 -2.32 -7.22 9.31
N TYR A 52 -1.85 -6.63 8.22
CA TYR A 52 -2.59 -6.57 6.98
C TYR A 52 -1.89 -7.42 5.91
N LEU A 53 -2.66 -8.33 5.31
CA LEU A 53 -2.25 -9.09 4.13
C LEU A 53 -2.83 -8.40 2.91
N LEU A 54 -1.98 -7.84 2.06
CA LEU A 54 -2.38 -7.29 0.78
C LEU A 54 -2.69 -8.46 -0.17
N LYS A 55 -3.97 -8.72 -0.41
CA LYS A 55 -4.42 -9.69 -1.40
C LYS A 55 -4.85 -8.96 -2.67
N ARG A 56 -4.39 -9.46 -3.81
CA ARG A 56 -4.93 -9.11 -5.11
C ARG A 56 -6.21 -9.93 -5.32
N ASN A 57 -7.33 -9.27 -5.66
CA ASN A 57 -8.54 -9.94 -6.15
C ASN A 57 -8.36 -10.34 -7.61
#